data_AF-S5ZUL3-F1
#
_entry.id   AF-S5ZUL3-F1
#
_cell.length_a   1.000
_cell.length_b   1.000
_cell.length_c   1.000
_cell.angle_alpha   90.00
_cell.angle_beta   90.00
_cell.angle_gamma   90.00
#
_symmetry.space_group_name_H-M   'P 1'
#
loop_
_entity.id
_entity.type
_entity.pdbx_description
1 polymer ?
#
loop_
_entity_poly.entity_id
_entity_poly.type
_entity_poly.pdbx_seq_one_letter_code
_entity_poly.pdbx_strand_id
1 'polypeptide(L)'
;MANYIRARSGEHKEERLNQIKAVTASLFESIPYAELTLTTIAEKLGRSRANLYKYISTKEEIILEIASDKMAAYYNSLLSAFPEGNNFSVEVISEVWAGILNANQDYMRYVSYLNPVIETNVTVERLSVFKKSYYEKANALCDRLSAMLNISSERAYKIQLDVLFFASSNAICCYKNPLVQEALKLIEITPPKMDFYKDMKEFVLMRIQWEKSFSAPLLSGEVSG
;
A
#
# COMPACT_ATOMS: atom_id res chain seq x y z
N MET A 1 15.22 15.02 -35.98
CA MET A 1 14.51 13.76 -36.33
C MET A 1 14.82 12.60 -35.38
N ALA A 2 16.08 12.36 -34.95
CA ALA A 2 16.42 11.27 -34.03
C ALA A 2 15.72 11.33 -32.65
N ASN A 3 15.56 12.52 -32.06
CA ASN A 3 14.86 12.69 -30.77
C ASN A 3 13.34 12.44 -30.88
N TYR A 4 12.72 12.75 -32.03
CA TYR A 4 11.28 12.51 -32.25
C TYR A 4 10.98 11.00 -32.38
N ILE A 5 11.84 10.25 -33.06
CA ILE A 5 11.71 8.79 -33.21
C ILE A 5 11.94 8.08 -31.86
N ARG A 6 12.91 8.55 -31.06
CA ARG A 6 13.17 8.01 -29.71
C ARG A 6 12.02 8.29 -28.75
N ALA A 7 11.51 9.52 -28.71
CA ALA A 7 10.37 9.89 -27.87
C ALA A 7 9.13 9.03 -28.20
N ARG A 8 8.78 8.92 -29.49
CA ARG A 8 7.66 8.09 -29.95
C ARG A 8 7.83 6.60 -29.63
N SER A 9 9.04 6.07 -29.75
CA SER A 9 9.32 4.67 -29.38
C SER A 9 9.22 4.42 -27.88
N GLY A 10 9.56 5.42 -27.06
CA GLY A 10 9.37 5.42 -25.61
C GLY A 10 7.89 5.47 -25.23
N GLU A 11 7.11 6.35 -25.86
CA GLU A 11 5.66 6.44 -25.67
C GLU A 11 4.96 5.12 -26.00
N HIS A 12 5.30 4.48 -27.13
CA HIS A 12 4.76 3.16 -27.47
C HIS A 12 5.17 2.05 -26.47
N LYS A 13 6.34 2.18 -25.85
CA LYS A 13 6.83 1.23 -24.83
C LYS A 13 6.07 1.42 -23.52
N GLU A 14 5.87 2.67 -23.09
CA GLU A 14 5.14 3.02 -21.88
C GLU A 14 3.65 2.66 -22.00
N GLU A 15 3.00 3.01 -23.11
CA GLU A 15 1.62 2.63 -23.39
C GLU A 15 1.44 1.11 -23.31
N ARG A 16 2.39 0.36 -23.89
CA ARG A 16 2.36 -1.12 -23.81
C ARG A 16 2.50 -1.61 -22.39
N LEU A 17 3.42 -1.05 -21.61
CA LEU A 17 3.60 -1.41 -20.21
C LEU A 17 2.34 -1.10 -19.40
N ASN A 18 1.68 0.03 -19.64
CA ASN A 18 0.42 0.38 -18.98
C ASN A 18 -0.70 -0.61 -19.30
N GLN A 19 -0.80 -1.09 -20.54
CA GLN A 19 -1.75 -2.15 -20.90
C GLN A 19 -1.43 -3.48 -20.19
N ILE A 20 -0.14 -3.86 -20.10
CA ILE A 20 0.28 -5.05 -19.36
C ILE A 20 -0.06 -4.93 -17.87
N LYS A 21 0.19 -3.76 -17.27
CA LYS A 21 -0.16 -3.47 -15.87
C LYS A 21 -1.67 -3.57 -15.63
N ALA A 22 -2.48 -2.95 -16.48
CA ALA A 22 -3.93 -2.97 -16.36
C ALA A 22 -4.51 -4.39 -16.41
N VAL A 23 -4.06 -5.20 -17.37
CA VAL A 23 -4.49 -6.61 -17.47
C VAL A 23 -4.01 -7.42 -16.27
N THR A 24 -2.75 -7.25 -15.87
CA THR A 24 -2.19 -7.96 -14.71
C THR A 24 -2.92 -7.59 -13.42
N ALA A 25 -3.25 -6.32 -13.20
CA ALA A 25 -4.00 -5.88 -12.02
C ALA A 25 -5.41 -6.52 -11.98
N SER A 26 -6.12 -6.54 -13.11
CA SER A 26 -7.43 -7.18 -13.21
C SER A 26 -7.36 -8.69 -12.94
N LEU A 27 -6.34 -9.39 -13.46
CA LEU A 27 -6.14 -10.81 -13.17
C LEU A 27 -5.77 -11.03 -11.71
N PHE A 28 -4.85 -10.25 -11.15
CA PHE A 28 -4.45 -10.32 -9.74
C PHE A 28 -5.66 -10.18 -8.81
N GLU A 29 -6.65 -9.37 -9.18
CA GLU A 29 -7.90 -9.25 -8.43
C GLU A 29 -8.82 -10.47 -8.53
N SER A 30 -8.83 -11.12 -9.69
CA SER A 30 -9.86 -12.09 -10.08
C SER A 30 -9.48 -13.56 -9.88
N ILE A 31 -8.18 -13.89 -9.86
CA ILE A 31 -7.71 -15.28 -9.77
C ILE A 31 -6.71 -15.48 -8.62
N PRO A 32 -6.54 -16.71 -8.10
CA PRO A 32 -5.49 -17.02 -7.15
C PRO A 32 -4.10 -16.63 -7.66
N TYR A 33 -3.23 -16.16 -6.76
CA TYR A 33 -1.86 -15.73 -7.11
C TYR A 33 -1.05 -16.81 -7.87
N ALA A 34 -1.23 -18.08 -7.51
CA ALA A 34 -0.56 -19.20 -8.14
C ALA A 34 -0.95 -19.37 -9.62
N GLU A 35 -2.19 -19.03 -9.97
CA GLU A 35 -2.71 -19.10 -11.33
C GLU A 35 -2.28 -17.89 -12.18
N LEU A 36 -1.98 -16.76 -11.54
CA LEU A 36 -1.41 -15.61 -12.23
C LEU A 36 -0.01 -15.95 -12.74
N THR A 37 0.13 -16.10 -14.05
CA THR A 37 1.39 -16.40 -14.75
C THR A 37 1.59 -15.49 -15.96
N LEU A 38 2.84 -15.38 -16.44
CA LEU A 38 3.12 -14.67 -17.70
C LEU A 38 2.34 -15.25 -18.89
N THR A 39 2.02 -16.55 -18.86
CA THR A 39 1.17 -17.19 -19.88
C THR A 39 -0.25 -16.64 -19.82
N THR A 40 -0.89 -16.67 -18.65
CA THR A 40 -2.26 -16.14 -18.47
C THR A 40 -2.36 -14.65 -18.81
N ILE A 41 -1.33 -13.86 -18.48
CA ILE A 41 -1.26 -12.43 -18.84
C ILE A 41 -1.16 -12.27 -20.36
N ALA A 42 -0.32 -13.05 -21.03
CA ALA A 42 -0.14 -12.97 -22.49
C ALA A 42 -1.43 -13.37 -23.23
N GLU A 43 -2.07 -14.45 -22.80
CA GLU A 43 -3.35 -14.91 -23.34
C GLU A 43 -4.44 -13.84 -23.22
N LYS A 44 -4.58 -13.22 -22.03
CA LYS A 44 -5.56 -12.15 -21.82
C LYS A 44 -5.28 -10.91 -22.67
N LEU A 45 -4.01 -10.66 -23.02
CA LEU A 45 -3.60 -9.59 -23.93
C LEU A 45 -3.70 -9.97 -25.42
N GLY A 46 -4.03 -11.22 -25.76
CA GLY A 46 -4.00 -11.72 -27.14
C GLY A 46 -2.58 -11.72 -27.74
N ARG A 47 -1.56 -11.95 -26.92
CA ARG A 47 -0.13 -11.86 -27.30
C ARG A 47 0.63 -13.12 -26.90
N SER A 48 1.77 -13.34 -27.56
CA SER A 48 2.71 -14.38 -27.14
C SER A 48 3.51 -13.95 -25.91
N ARG A 49 3.92 -14.93 -25.09
CA ARG A 49 4.82 -14.73 -23.94
C ARG A 49 6.15 -14.09 -24.35
N ALA A 50 6.67 -14.46 -25.53
CA ALA A 50 7.88 -13.85 -26.12
C ALA A 50 7.77 -12.33 -26.32
N ASN A 51 6.56 -11.80 -26.56
CA ASN A 51 6.35 -10.36 -26.67
C ASN A 51 6.41 -9.64 -25.32
N LEU A 52 6.01 -10.30 -24.22
CA LEU A 52 6.10 -9.72 -22.87
C LEU A 52 7.55 -9.58 -22.40
N TYR A 53 8.41 -10.54 -22.75
CA TYR A 53 9.83 -10.53 -22.40
C TYR A 53 10.63 -9.32 -22.92
N LYS A 54 10.07 -8.54 -23.84
CA LYS A 54 10.66 -7.27 -24.30
C LYS A 54 10.52 -6.14 -23.27
N TYR A 55 9.66 -6.31 -22.28
CA TYR A 55 9.29 -5.28 -21.31
C TYR A 55 9.58 -5.69 -19.87
N ILE A 56 9.35 -6.97 -19.55
CA ILE A 56 9.38 -7.52 -18.19
C ILE A 56 9.97 -8.94 -18.19
N SER A 57 10.64 -9.30 -17.10
CA SER A 57 11.32 -10.59 -16.93
C SER A 57 10.48 -11.57 -16.12
N THR A 58 9.81 -11.08 -15.08
CA THR A 58 8.95 -11.88 -14.19
C THR A 58 7.56 -11.24 -14.06
N LYS A 59 6.58 -12.01 -13.59
CA LYS A 59 5.26 -11.44 -13.28
C LYS A 59 5.36 -10.49 -12.07
N GLU A 60 6.26 -10.79 -11.14
CA GLU A 60 6.52 -9.98 -9.96
C GLU A 60 7.08 -8.60 -10.31
N GLU A 61 7.88 -8.48 -11.38
CA GLU A 61 8.28 -7.16 -11.90
C GLU A 61 7.08 -6.34 -12.37
N ILE A 62 6.09 -6.95 -13.04
CA ILE A 62 4.85 -6.23 -13.42
C ILE A 62 4.10 -5.80 -12.16
N ILE A 63 3.97 -6.70 -11.19
CA ILE A 63 3.24 -6.46 -9.94
C ILE A 63 3.94 -5.36 -9.12
N LEU A 64 5.27 -5.31 -9.11
CA LEU A 64 6.03 -4.26 -8.44
C LEU A 64 5.77 -2.88 -9.06
N GLU A 65 5.71 -2.79 -10.39
CA GLU A 65 5.38 -1.54 -11.09
C GLU A 65 3.94 -1.09 -10.77
N ILE A 66 2.98 -2.02 -10.72
CA ILE A 66 1.60 -1.72 -10.28
C ILE A 66 1.58 -1.24 -8.83
N ALA A 67 2.32 -1.91 -7.93
CA ALA A 67 2.44 -1.53 -6.53
C ALA A 67 3.05 -0.13 -6.39
N SER A 68 4.02 0.22 -7.25
CA SER A 68 4.62 1.56 -7.29
C SER A 68 3.60 2.64 -7.64
N ASP A 69 2.78 2.44 -8.67
CA ASP A 69 1.73 3.40 -9.06
C ASP A 69 0.70 3.59 -7.93
N LYS A 70 0.26 2.48 -7.33
CA LYS A 70 -0.73 2.49 -6.24
C LYS A 70 -0.17 3.11 -4.96
N MET A 71 1.09 2.80 -4.62
CA MET A 71 1.82 3.44 -3.53
C MET A 71 1.89 4.96 -3.75
N ALA A 72 2.25 5.39 -4.96
CA ALA A 72 2.31 6.82 -5.27
C ALA A 72 0.95 7.50 -5.09
N ALA A 73 -0.14 6.90 -5.57
CA ALA A 73 -1.49 7.41 -5.38
C ALA A 73 -1.89 7.52 -3.90
N TYR A 74 -1.60 6.49 -3.10
CA TYR A 74 -1.88 6.46 -1.67
C TYR A 74 -1.15 7.57 -0.91
N TYR A 75 0.18 7.68 -1.04
CA TYR A 75 0.94 8.70 -0.33
C TYR A 75 0.63 10.11 -0.84
N ASN A 76 0.41 10.29 -2.14
CA ASN A 76 0.01 11.61 -2.67
C ASN A 76 -1.36 12.04 -2.09
N SER A 77 -2.29 11.10 -1.90
CA SER A 77 -3.58 11.39 -1.27
C SER A 77 -3.40 11.81 0.19
N LEU A 78 -2.54 11.12 0.95
CA LEU A 78 -2.24 11.49 2.34
C LEU A 78 -1.57 12.86 2.44
N LEU A 79 -0.55 13.13 1.62
CA LEU A 79 0.15 14.42 1.62
C LEU A 79 -0.77 15.58 1.20
N SER A 80 -1.73 15.33 0.31
CA SER A 80 -2.74 16.33 -0.08
C SER A 80 -3.74 16.58 1.04
N ALA A 81 -4.15 15.53 1.75
CA ALA A 81 -5.11 15.62 2.85
C ALA A 81 -4.50 16.17 4.15
N PHE A 82 -3.17 16.07 4.30
CA PHE A 82 -2.40 16.58 5.44
C PHE A 82 -1.43 17.69 4.99
N PRO A 83 -1.94 18.89 4.64
CA PRO A 83 -1.10 20.01 4.24
C PRO A 83 -0.21 20.49 5.40
N GLU A 84 0.91 21.14 5.08
CA GLU A 84 1.81 21.72 6.09
C GLU A 84 1.08 22.73 6.98
N GLY A 85 1.40 22.74 8.28
CA GLY A 85 0.84 23.70 9.23
C GLY A 85 -0.64 23.48 9.58
N ASN A 86 -1.25 22.37 9.18
CA ASN A 86 -2.59 22.03 9.65
C ASN A 86 -2.60 21.83 11.18
N ASN A 87 -3.78 22.04 11.80
CA ASN A 87 -3.99 21.86 13.23
C ASN A 87 -5.15 20.87 13.48
N PHE A 88 -5.15 19.76 12.75
CA PHE A 88 -6.21 18.76 12.86
C PHE A 88 -6.17 18.05 14.21
N SER A 89 -7.35 17.78 14.77
CA SER A 89 -7.46 16.93 15.96
C SER A 89 -7.09 15.49 15.61
N VAL A 90 -6.78 14.68 16.62
CA VAL A 90 -6.44 13.27 16.41
C VAL A 90 -7.59 12.50 15.76
N GLU A 91 -8.83 12.87 16.09
CA GLU A 91 -10.06 12.30 15.53
C GLU A 91 -10.21 12.63 14.05
N VAL A 92 -9.85 13.84 13.63
CA VAL A 92 -9.85 14.23 12.21
C VAL A 92 -8.75 13.49 11.45
N ILE A 93 -7.56 13.38 12.05
CA ILE A 93 -6.44 12.64 11.44
C ILE A 93 -6.82 11.17 11.22
N SER A 94 -7.40 10.51 12.23
CA SER A 94 -7.80 9.10 12.12
C SER A 94 -8.92 8.87 11.12
N GLU A 95 -9.93 9.75 11.10
CA GLU A 95 -11.01 9.78 10.11
C GLU A 95 -10.47 9.86 8.67
N VAL A 96 -9.64 10.87 8.40
CA VAL A 96 -9.08 11.13 7.08
C VAL A 96 -8.17 10.00 6.63
N TRP A 97 -7.27 9.54 7.51
CA TRP A 97 -6.35 8.45 7.18
C TRP A 97 -7.12 7.15 6.88
N ALA A 98 -8.10 6.79 7.71
CA ALA A 98 -8.94 5.62 7.48
C ALA A 98 -9.74 5.72 6.18
N GLY A 99 -10.27 6.90 5.85
CA GLY A 99 -10.94 7.15 4.56
C GLY A 99 -10.02 6.91 3.37
N ILE A 100 -8.79 7.41 3.42
CA ILE A 100 -7.79 7.22 2.35
C ILE A 100 -7.37 5.76 2.25
N LEU A 101 -7.11 5.09 3.38
CA LEU A 101 -6.83 3.65 3.40
C LEU A 101 -7.97 2.85 2.78
N ASN A 102 -9.22 3.19 3.13
CA ASN A 102 -10.40 2.52 2.60
C ASN A 102 -10.53 2.70 1.09
N ALA A 103 -10.24 3.89 0.57
CA ALA A 103 -10.22 4.17 -0.87
C ALA A 103 -9.05 3.50 -1.61
N ASN A 104 -8.02 3.03 -0.89
CA ASN A 104 -6.81 2.41 -1.44
C ASN A 104 -6.61 0.97 -0.90
N GLN A 105 -7.70 0.24 -0.61
CA GLN A 105 -7.63 -1.16 -0.14
C GLN A 105 -6.92 -2.07 -1.14
N ASP A 106 -7.01 -1.75 -2.43
CA ASP A 106 -6.31 -2.42 -3.50
C ASP A 106 -4.79 -2.36 -3.29
N TYR A 107 -4.22 -1.19 -2.97
CA TYR A 107 -2.80 -1.03 -2.64
C TYR A 107 -2.42 -1.89 -1.44
N MET A 108 -3.25 -1.91 -0.38
CA MET A 108 -3.00 -2.70 0.83
C MET A 108 -2.85 -4.20 0.53
N ARG A 109 -3.58 -4.70 -0.48
CA ARG A 109 -3.41 -6.06 -0.98
C ARG A 109 -2.04 -6.28 -1.63
N TYR A 110 -1.46 -5.32 -2.35
CA TYR A 110 -0.09 -5.48 -2.86
C TYR A 110 0.93 -5.48 -1.72
N VAL A 111 0.73 -4.63 -0.70
CA VAL A 111 1.62 -4.55 0.47
C VAL A 111 1.74 -5.91 1.16
N SER A 112 0.66 -6.67 1.30
CA SER A 112 0.71 -8.00 1.92
C SER A 112 1.51 -9.04 1.11
N TYR A 113 1.76 -8.80 -0.18
CA TYR A 113 2.58 -9.67 -1.04
C TYR A 113 4.00 -9.13 -1.25
N LEU A 114 4.28 -7.87 -0.91
CA LEU A 114 5.57 -7.22 -1.18
C LEU A 114 6.73 -8.02 -0.60
N ASN A 115 6.82 -8.13 0.72
CA ASN A 115 7.93 -8.81 1.37
C ASN A 115 8.01 -10.32 1.09
N PRO A 116 6.92 -11.12 1.22
CA PRO A 116 7.05 -12.58 1.11
C PRO A 116 7.26 -13.07 -0.32
N VAL A 117 6.85 -12.30 -1.34
CA VAL A 117 6.81 -12.79 -2.73
C VAL A 117 7.39 -11.79 -3.73
N ILE A 118 6.90 -10.55 -3.78
CA ILE A 118 7.27 -9.66 -4.88
C ILE A 118 8.74 -9.24 -4.78
N GLU A 119 9.17 -8.75 -3.62
CA GLU A 119 10.52 -8.20 -3.40
C GLU A 119 11.61 -9.28 -3.48
N THR A 120 11.27 -10.55 -3.30
CA THR A 120 12.20 -11.70 -3.38
C THR A 120 12.32 -12.28 -4.80
N ASN A 121 11.47 -11.85 -5.74
CA ASN A 121 11.38 -12.39 -7.11
C ASN A 121 11.57 -11.31 -8.20
N VAL A 122 12.21 -10.19 -7.84
CA VAL A 122 12.60 -9.10 -8.74
C VAL A 122 14.10 -8.86 -8.68
N THR A 123 14.65 -8.15 -9.67
CA THR A 123 16.06 -7.77 -9.62
C THR A 123 16.31 -6.67 -8.58
N VAL A 124 17.54 -6.61 -8.06
CA VAL A 124 17.96 -5.59 -7.09
C VAL A 124 17.83 -4.18 -7.68
N GLU A 125 18.11 -4.02 -8.98
CA GLU A 125 18.01 -2.74 -9.67
C GLU A 125 16.57 -2.22 -9.66
N ARG A 126 15.60 -3.07 -10.03
CA ARG A 126 14.17 -2.73 -10.01
C ARG A 126 13.68 -2.45 -8.59
N LEU A 127 14.08 -3.30 -7.64
CA LEU A 127 13.73 -3.12 -6.24
C LEU A 127 14.29 -1.80 -5.68
N SER A 128 15.51 -1.40 -6.07
CA SER A 128 16.12 -0.15 -5.62
C SER A 128 15.33 1.09 -6.07
N VAL A 129 14.80 1.08 -7.30
CA VAL A 129 13.96 2.17 -7.83
C VAL A 129 12.67 2.27 -7.04
N PHE A 130 12.01 1.13 -6.78
CA PHE A 130 10.79 1.08 -5.96
C PHE A 130 11.05 1.57 -4.53
N LYS A 131 12.10 1.05 -3.86
CA LYS A 131 12.43 1.42 -2.47
C LYS A 131 12.80 2.90 -2.34
N LYS A 132 13.52 3.47 -3.32
CA LYS A 132 13.81 4.91 -3.33
C LYS A 132 12.52 5.74 -3.33
N SER A 133 11.61 5.45 -4.25
CA SER A 133 10.30 6.13 -4.35
C SER A 133 9.47 5.95 -3.07
N TYR A 134 9.48 4.75 -2.48
CA TYR A 134 8.84 4.47 -1.20
C TYR A 134 9.38 5.35 -0.08
N TYR A 135 10.71 5.36 0.13
CA TYR A 135 11.31 6.12 1.23
C TYR A 135 11.16 7.63 1.06
N GLU A 136 11.23 8.16 -0.16
CA GLU A 136 10.96 9.58 -0.43
C GLU A 136 9.55 9.98 0.05
N LYS A 137 8.54 9.18 -0.26
CA LYS A 137 7.14 9.45 0.11
C LYS A 137 6.83 9.16 1.57
N ALA A 138 7.36 8.06 2.10
CA ALA A 138 7.22 7.67 3.49
C ALA A 138 7.84 8.74 4.41
N ASN A 139 9.05 9.21 4.10
CA ASN A 139 9.70 10.26 4.89
C ASN A 139 8.90 11.57 4.85
N ALA A 140 8.42 11.99 3.67
CA ALA A 140 7.58 13.18 3.57
C ALA A 140 6.31 13.08 4.43
N LEU A 141 5.64 11.93 4.45
CA LEU A 141 4.50 11.69 5.33
C LEU A 141 4.91 11.71 6.81
N CYS A 142 6.04 11.09 7.16
CA CYS A 142 6.55 11.06 8.53
C CYS A 142 6.85 12.47 9.04
N ASP A 143 7.39 13.36 8.20
CA ASP A 143 7.63 14.76 8.55
C ASP A 143 6.31 15.51 8.81
N ARG A 144 5.27 15.24 8.00
CA ARG A 144 3.90 15.79 8.25
C ARG A 144 3.36 15.30 9.59
N LEU A 145 3.40 13.99 9.82
CA LEU A 145 2.87 13.38 11.05
C LEU A 145 3.64 13.85 12.29
N SER A 146 4.97 13.94 12.19
CA SER A 146 5.86 14.47 13.22
C SER A 146 5.43 15.87 13.65
N ALA A 147 5.22 16.78 12.69
CA ALA A 147 4.77 18.14 12.95
C ALA A 147 3.34 18.20 13.52
N MET A 148 2.38 17.48 12.91
CA MET A 148 0.98 17.48 13.33
C MET A 148 0.75 16.90 14.73
N LEU A 149 1.55 15.90 15.10
CA LEU A 149 1.40 15.19 16.38
C LEU A 149 2.38 15.67 17.44
N ASN A 150 3.34 16.52 17.09
CA ASN A 150 4.44 16.97 17.94
C ASN A 150 5.24 15.78 18.53
N ILE A 151 5.71 14.89 17.66
CA ILE A 151 6.48 13.68 18.01
C ILE A 151 7.78 13.62 17.21
N SER A 152 8.69 12.70 17.54
CA SER A 152 9.90 12.51 16.72
C SER A 152 9.59 11.83 15.38
N SER A 153 10.42 12.07 14.35
CA SER A 153 10.29 11.40 13.05
C SER A 153 10.40 9.87 13.16
N GLU A 154 11.18 9.35 14.12
CA GLU A 154 11.25 7.91 14.40
C GLU A 154 9.89 7.35 14.86
N ARG A 155 9.22 8.05 15.79
CA ARG A 155 7.89 7.67 16.28
C ARG A 155 6.84 7.79 15.18
N ALA A 156 6.89 8.85 14.38
CA ALA A 156 6.02 9.02 13.22
C ALA A 156 6.18 7.87 12.21
N TYR A 157 7.42 7.47 11.93
CA TYR A 157 7.72 6.33 11.06
C TYR A 157 7.18 5.00 11.61
N LYS A 158 7.29 4.77 12.93
CA LYS A 158 6.69 3.60 13.57
C LYS A 158 5.16 3.59 13.43
N ILE A 159 4.48 4.69 13.71
CA ILE A 159 3.02 4.80 13.51
C ILE A 159 2.66 4.50 12.05
N GLN A 160 3.36 5.10 11.10
CA GLN A 160 3.13 4.91 9.68
C GLN A 160 3.30 3.44 9.25
N LEU A 161 4.30 2.73 9.78
CA LEU A 161 4.48 1.29 9.54
C LEU A 161 3.40 0.44 10.20
N ASP A 162 3.08 0.70 11.47
CA ASP A 162 2.05 -0.04 12.22
C ASP A 162 0.71 0.02 11.48
N VAL A 163 0.32 1.23 11.04
CA VAL A 163 -0.90 1.47 10.25
C VAL A 163 -0.85 0.74 8.91
N LEU A 164 0.29 0.82 8.19
CA LEU A 164 0.44 0.15 6.90
C LEU A 164 0.34 -1.38 7.03
N PHE A 165 0.96 -1.97 8.04
CA PHE A 165 0.95 -3.42 8.25
C PHE A 165 -0.43 -3.92 8.72
N PHE A 166 -1.06 -3.22 9.65
CA PHE A 166 -2.43 -3.55 10.08
C PHE A 166 -3.41 -3.45 8.92
N ALA A 167 -3.35 -2.37 8.13
CA ALA A 167 -4.18 -2.19 6.95
C ALA A 167 -3.94 -3.29 5.89
N SER A 168 -2.69 -3.65 5.62
CA SER A 168 -2.37 -4.72 4.66
C SER A 168 -2.98 -6.06 5.09
N SER A 169 -2.89 -6.40 6.37
CA SER A 169 -3.43 -7.65 6.92
C SER A 169 -4.96 -7.64 6.94
N ASN A 170 -5.59 -6.51 7.29
CA ASN A 170 -7.04 -6.36 7.29
C ASN A 170 -7.60 -6.43 5.85
N ALA A 171 -6.93 -5.82 4.87
CA ALA A 171 -7.38 -5.80 3.48
C ALA A 171 -7.54 -7.20 2.88
N ILE A 172 -6.62 -8.12 3.21
CA ILE A 172 -6.62 -9.52 2.76
C ILE A 172 -7.21 -10.50 3.77
N CYS A 173 -7.91 -10.01 4.80
CA CYS A 173 -8.38 -10.85 5.89
C CYS A 173 -9.18 -12.06 5.38
N CYS A 174 -8.94 -13.21 6.02
CA CYS A 174 -9.39 -14.53 5.58
C CYS A 174 -10.90 -14.62 5.36
N TYR A 175 -11.73 -13.82 6.03
CA TYR A 175 -13.18 -13.81 5.85
C TYR A 175 -13.65 -13.32 4.46
N LYS A 176 -12.78 -12.68 3.67
CA LYS A 176 -13.05 -12.36 2.26
C LYS A 176 -12.72 -13.53 1.31
N ASN A 177 -12.04 -14.58 1.78
CA ASN A 177 -11.67 -15.73 0.96
C ASN A 177 -12.87 -16.67 0.76
N PRO A 178 -13.25 -17.00 -0.50
CA PRO A 178 -14.39 -17.87 -0.77
C PRO A 178 -14.30 -19.26 -0.10
N LEU A 179 -13.11 -19.85 -0.05
CA LEU A 179 -12.89 -21.16 0.57
C LEU A 179 -13.10 -21.10 2.09
N VAL A 180 -12.65 -20.01 2.73
CA VAL A 180 -12.88 -19.79 4.17
C VAL A 180 -14.37 -19.58 4.42
N GLN A 181 -15.07 -18.82 3.57
CA GLN A 181 -16.52 -18.63 3.69
C GLN A 181 -17.29 -19.95 3.55
N GLU A 182 -16.88 -20.82 2.64
CA GLU A 182 -17.46 -22.16 2.49
C GLU A 182 -17.18 -23.03 3.71
N ALA A 183 -15.94 -23.04 4.21
CA ALA A 183 -15.57 -23.77 5.41
C ALA A 183 -16.37 -23.31 6.65
N LEU A 184 -16.55 -22.00 6.82
CA LEU A 184 -17.33 -21.44 7.93
C LEU A 184 -18.81 -21.81 7.85
N LYS A 185 -19.39 -21.88 6.64
CA LYS A 185 -20.77 -22.37 6.44
C LYS A 185 -20.91 -23.84 6.83
N LEU A 186 -19.93 -24.69 6.52
CA LEU A 186 -19.96 -26.11 6.87
C LEU A 186 -19.94 -26.37 8.38
N ILE A 187 -19.30 -25.49 9.16
CA ILE A 187 -19.24 -25.59 10.62
C ILE A 187 -20.22 -24.65 11.33
N GLU A 188 -21.14 -24.02 10.58
CA GLU A 188 -22.19 -23.13 11.09
C GLU A 188 -21.68 -21.94 11.93
N ILE A 189 -20.47 -21.43 11.63
CA ILE A 189 -19.89 -20.26 12.31
C ILE A 189 -20.11 -19.01 11.47
N THR A 190 -20.70 -17.98 12.08
CA THR A 190 -20.78 -16.63 11.50
C THR A 190 -19.85 -15.68 12.29
N PRO A 191 -18.70 -15.26 11.73
CA PRO A 191 -17.82 -14.32 12.40
C PRO A 191 -18.45 -12.92 12.45
N PRO A 192 -17.99 -12.05 13.38
CA PRO A 192 -18.37 -10.64 13.37
C PRO A 192 -18.09 -9.98 12.02
N LYS A 193 -18.97 -9.07 11.59
CA LYS A 193 -18.76 -8.28 10.37
C LYS A 193 -17.53 -7.39 10.57
N MET A 194 -16.56 -7.51 9.67
CA MET A 194 -15.45 -6.56 9.58
C MET A 194 -15.84 -5.39 8.68
N ASP A 195 -15.49 -4.20 9.11
CA ASP A 195 -15.65 -2.96 8.36
C ASP A 195 -14.29 -2.30 8.29
N PHE A 196 -13.62 -2.44 7.14
CA PHE A 196 -12.26 -1.99 6.96
C PHE A 196 -12.06 -0.52 7.36
N TYR A 197 -12.99 0.35 6.97
CA TYR A 197 -12.89 1.77 7.30
C TYR A 197 -13.01 1.98 8.82
N LYS A 198 -14.00 1.36 9.46
CA LYS A 198 -14.19 1.50 10.91
C LYS A 198 -13.01 0.93 11.69
N ASP A 199 -12.55 -0.27 11.33
CA ASP A 199 -11.42 -0.94 11.97
C ASP A 199 -10.14 -0.09 11.84
N MET A 200 -9.89 0.48 10.66
CA MET A 200 -8.73 1.35 10.45
C MET A 200 -8.85 2.67 11.21
N LYS A 201 -10.03 3.28 11.27
CA LYS A 201 -10.24 4.51 12.04
C LYS A 201 -9.96 4.29 13.52
N GLU A 202 -10.51 3.23 14.10
CA GLU A 202 -10.30 2.86 15.50
C GLU A 202 -8.82 2.56 15.77
N PHE A 203 -8.16 1.80 14.89
CA PHE A 203 -6.75 1.47 15.03
C PHE A 203 -5.84 2.71 14.95
N VAL A 204 -6.03 3.59 13.95
CA VAL A 204 -5.23 4.80 13.78
C VAL A 204 -5.42 5.73 14.99
N LEU A 205 -6.67 5.91 15.44
CA LEU A 205 -6.99 6.70 16.63
C LEU A 205 -6.27 6.16 17.86
N MET A 206 -6.42 4.85 18.14
CA MET A 206 -5.76 4.17 19.25
C MET A 206 -4.25 4.34 19.19
N ARG A 207 -3.63 4.13 18.02
CA ARG A 207 -2.17 4.19 17.88
C ARG A 207 -1.63 5.60 18.10
N ILE A 208 -2.31 6.63 17.60
CA ILE A 208 -1.89 8.03 17.81
C ILE A 208 -2.09 8.44 19.28
N GLN A 209 -3.23 8.07 19.89
CA GLN A 209 -3.50 8.38 21.29
C GLN A 209 -2.48 7.71 22.23
N TRP A 210 -2.17 6.44 21.98
CA TRP A 210 -1.14 5.71 22.71
C TRP A 210 0.20 6.44 22.65
N GLU A 211 0.59 6.97 21.48
CA GLU A 211 1.84 7.73 21.35
C GLU A 211 1.86 8.98 22.25
N LYS A 212 0.75 9.73 22.27
CA LYS A 212 0.64 10.95 23.07
C LYS A 212 0.68 10.69 24.57
N SER A 213 0.26 9.51 25.04
CA SER A 213 0.35 9.11 26.44
C SER A 213 1.79 9.05 26.96
N PHE A 214 2.79 8.85 26.10
CA PHE A 214 4.22 8.85 26.47
C PHE A 214 4.93 10.18 26.16
N SER A 215 4.22 11.15 25.59
CA SER A 215 4.75 12.48 25.24
C SER A 215 4.23 13.58 26.17
N ALA A 216 3.31 13.26 27.09
CA ALA A 216 2.98 14.14 28.20
C ALA A 216 4.22 14.29 29.12
N PRO A 217 4.59 15.50 29.55
CA PRO A 217 5.65 15.65 30.54
C PRO A 217 5.25 14.83 31.77
N LEU A 218 6.15 13.97 32.22
CA LEU A 218 6.11 13.40 33.57
C LEU A 218 5.82 14.58 34.49
N LEU A 219 4.63 14.61 35.09
CA LEU A 219 4.29 15.58 36.13
C LEU A 219 5.47 15.56 37.10
N SER A 220 6.17 16.69 37.19
CA SER A 220 7.24 16.92 38.14
C SER A 220 6.66 16.58 39.51
N GLY A 221 7.03 15.41 40.02
CA GLY A 221 6.65 14.99 41.36
C GLY A 221 7.02 16.11 42.30
N GLU A 222 6.01 16.66 42.96
CA GLU A 222 6.14 17.54 44.09
C GLU A 222 7.08 16.86 45.10
N VAL A 223 8.31 17.35 45.20
CA VAL A 223 9.09 17.17 46.42
C VAL A 223 8.69 18.33 47.33
N SER A 224 7.55 18.16 47.98
CA SER A 224 7.14 18.91 49.16
C SER A 224 7.52 18.09 50.40
N GLY A 225 8.38 18.65 51.26
CA GLY A 225 8.66 18.12 52.60
C GLY A 225 10.13 17.87 52.87
#